data_AF-A0A174VLR7-F1
#
_entry.id   AF-A0A174VLR7-F1
#
_cell.length_a   1.000
_cell.length_b   1.000
_cell.length_c   1.000
_cell.angle_alpha   90.00
_cell.angle_beta   90.00
_cell.angle_gamma   90.00
#
_symmetry.space_group_name_H-M   'P 1'
#
loop_
_entity.id
_entity.type
_entity.pdbx_description
1 polymer ?
#
loop_
_entity_poly.entity_id
_entity_poly.type
_entity_poly.pdbx_seq_one_letter_code
_entity_poly.pdbx_strand_id
1 'polypeptide(L)'
;MKLFLDYISKIKFYIILQLFPVMLAEIIFFLYQLPIEPMVYVTVFWLITGICACLNGFYRYRKKVEQLELIAAAPDINLSQMDSPVGQDERFQQEIMQQLNQMRIDVENASQKASEDMTDYYTMWAHQIKTPIFALRLLLQESPEENKEKLSELFKIEQYVEMVLGYLRTEDMSSDLKLSRCSLDRIIRDQIHKYAGIFVSKKLTLTYESISQDVLTDEKWLGFVIGQILSNALKYTRTGGIRIYLEKKLSLDTDDVSISIGNDDCNKVENFTLVIEDTGIGIRAEDIPRIFEKGYTGVNGRDDNRATGIGLYLSNKIMRKLGHRLYITSTEGKGTKVFLEFSVEDLSMY
;
A
#
# COMPACT_ATOMS: atom_id res chain seq x y z
N MET A 1 -16.90 -38.67 -1.00
CA MET A 1 -17.58 -39.67 -0.15
C MET A 1 -18.28 -39.04 1.06
N LYS A 2 -17.66 -38.12 1.81
CA LYS A 2 -18.28 -37.44 2.98
C LYS A 2 -19.58 -36.68 2.65
N LEU A 3 -19.62 -35.89 1.57
CA LEU A 3 -20.81 -35.13 1.14
C LEU A 3 -22.01 -36.03 0.80
N PHE A 4 -21.76 -37.22 0.25
CA PHE A 4 -22.80 -38.19 -0.10
C PHE A 4 -23.38 -38.87 1.14
N LEU A 5 -22.53 -39.24 2.10
CA LEU A 5 -22.96 -39.78 3.39
C LEU A 5 -23.79 -38.76 4.18
N ASP A 6 -23.38 -37.50 4.17
CA ASP A 6 -24.12 -36.40 4.82
C ASP A 6 -25.49 -36.18 4.16
N TYR A 7 -25.56 -36.21 2.83
CA TYR A 7 -26.83 -36.13 2.09
C TYR A 7 -27.77 -37.32 2.40
N ILE A 8 -27.27 -38.55 2.39
CA ILE A 8 -28.05 -39.74 2.77
C ILE A 8 -28.56 -39.60 4.21
N SER A 9 -27.78 -39.03 5.12
CA SER A 9 -28.21 -38.77 6.50
C SER A 9 -29.32 -37.72 6.60
N LYS A 10 -29.48 -36.83 5.61
CA LYS A 10 -30.62 -35.88 5.59
C LYS A 10 -31.89 -36.51 5.00
N ILE A 11 -31.75 -37.53 4.15
CA ILE A 11 -32.87 -38.11 3.39
C ILE A 11 -33.25 -39.53 3.86
N LYS A 12 -32.55 -40.10 4.85
CA LYS A 12 -32.85 -41.42 5.42
C LYS A 12 -34.34 -41.66 5.74
N PHE A 13 -35.07 -40.64 6.21
CA PHE A 13 -36.52 -40.75 6.41
C PHE A 13 -37.31 -40.92 5.11
N TYR A 14 -36.99 -40.16 4.06
CA TYR A 14 -37.61 -40.29 2.74
C TYR A 14 -37.26 -41.61 2.06
N ILE A 15 -36.04 -42.12 2.24
CA ILE A 15 -35.64 -43.44 1.73
C ILE A 15 -36.48 -44.53 2.40
N ILE A 16 -36.65 -44.47 3.72
CA ILE A 16 -37.51 -45.41 4.47
C ILE A 16 -38.98 -45.29 4.01
N LEU A 17 -39.48 -44.06 3.83
CA LEU A 17 -40.82 -43.80 3.33
C LEU A 17 -41.02 -44.36 1.91
N GLN A 18 -39.99 -44.34 1.07
CA GLN A 18 -40.06 -44.85 -0.31
C GLN A 18 -40.01 -46.37 -0.41
N LEU A 19 -39.40 -47.05 0.58
CA LEU A 19 -39.38 -48.52 0.69
C LEU A 19 -40.69 -49.08 1.23
N PHE A 20 -41.45 -48.30 2.02
CA PHE A 20 -42.71 -48.76 2.61
C PHE A 20 -43.78 -49.20 1.57
N PRO A 21 -44.05 -48.45 0.48
CA PRO A 21 -44.95 -48.89 -0.59
C PRO A 21 -44.50 -50.18 -1.29
N VAL A 22 -43.20 -50.39 -1.44
CA VAL A 22 -42.63 -51.59 -2.06
C VAL A 22 -42.92 -52.81 -1.19
N MET A 23 -42.61 -52.71 0.11
CA MET A 23 -42.93 -53.75 1.10
C MET A 23 -44.45 -54.05 1.17
N LEU A 24 -45.29 -53.01 1.15
CA LEU A 24 -46.74 -53.17 1.16
C LEU A 24 -47.23 -53.88 -0.10
N ALA A 25 -46.71 -53.50 -1.27
CA ALA A 25 -47.05 -54.13 -2.55
C ALA A 25 -46.64 -55.61 -2.55
N GLU A 26 -45.43 -55.94 -2.08
CA GLU A 26 -44.97 -57.33 -1.99
C GLU A 26 -45.86 -58.19 -1.08
N ILE A 27 -46.28 -57.66 0.08
CA ILE A 27 -47.20 -58.35 0.99
C ILE A 27 -48.55 -58.60 0.33
N ILE A 28 -49.10 -57.62 -0.41
CA ILE A 28 -50.37 -57.76 -1.12
C ILE A 28 -50.25 -58.81 -2.23
N PHE A 29 -49.20 -58.77 -3.05
CA PHE A 29 -48.98 -59.74 -4.12
C PHE A 29 -48.79 -61.17 -3.58
N PHE A 30 -48.10 -61.31 -2.44
CA PHE A 30 -47.94 -62.58 -1.74
C PHE A 30 -49.27 -63.13 -1.21
N LEU A 31 -50.10 -62.28 -0.59
CA LEU A 31 -51.39 -62.69 -0.01
C LEU A 31 -52.39 -63.15 -1.09
N TYR A 32 -52.33 -62.55 -2.28
CA TYR A 32 -53.22 -62.86 -3.40
C TYR A 32 -52.70 -63.95 -4.36
N GLN A 33 -51.50 -64.51 -4.12
CA GLN A 33 -50.86 -65.53 -4.98
C GLN A 33 -50.79 -65.12 -6.46
N LEU A 34 -50.53 -63.84 -6.73
CA LEU A 34 -50.39 -63.33 -8.09
C LEU A 34 -49.07 -63.83 -8.72
N PRO A 35 -48.99 -63.91 -10.07
CA PRO A 35 -47.73 -64.22 -10.75
C PRO A 35 -46.62 -63.24 -10.34
N ILE A 36 -45.39 -63.74 -10.27
CA ILE A 36 -44.23 -62.95 -9.80
C ILE A 36 -43.82 -61.88 -10.82
N GLU A 37 -44.16 -62.06 -12.10
CA GLU A 37 -43.70 -61.18 -13.19
C GLU A 37 -44.15 -59.71 -13.01
N PRO A 38 -45.43 -59.38 -12.75
CA PRO A 38 -45.86 -57.98 -12.54
C PRO A 38 -45.29 -57.37 -11.26
N MET A 39 -45.05 -58.19 -10.22
CA MET A 39 -44.42 -57.74 -8.97
C MET A 39 -43.01 -57.22 -9.23
N VAL A 40 -42.22 -57.91 -10.06
CA VAL A 40 -40.87 -57.50 -10.44
C VAL A 40 -40.89 -56.20 -11.26
N TYR A 41 -41.83 -56.04 -12.20
CA TYR A 41 -41.91 -54.80 -12.99
C TYR A 41 -42.22 -53.55 -12.15
N VAL A 42 -43.17 -53.66 -11.20
CA VAL A 42 -43.57 -52.54 -10.34
C VAL A 42 -42.44 -52.14 -9.39
N THR A 43 -41.75 -53.13 -8.79
CA THR A 43 -40.62 -52.88 -7.89
C THR A 43 -39.45 -52.24 -8.61
N VAL A 44 -39.08 -52.74 -9.79
CA VAL A 44 -38.00 -52.16 -10.61
C VAL A 44 -38.34 -50.72 -11.04
N PHE A 45 -39.57 -50.47 -11.50
CA PHE A 45 -39.99 -49.13 -11.90
C PHE A 45 -39.93 -48.14 -10.73
N TRP A 46 -40.39 -48.54 -9.54
CA TRP A 46 -40.37 -47.69 -8.34
C TRP A 46 -38.95 -47.43 -7.81
N LEU A 47 -38.06 -48.42 -7.92
CA LEU A 47 -36.64 -48.25 -7.59
C LEU A 47 -35.94 -47.27 -8.55
N ILE A 48 -36.21 -47.36 -9.86
CA ILE A 48 -35.63 -46.45 -10.85
C ILE A 48 -36.05 -45.01 -10.60
N THR A 49 -37.34 -44.75 -10.32
CA THR A 49 -37.81 -43.40 -10.01
C THR A 49 -37.21 -42.84 -8.73
N GLY A 50 -37.03 -43.69 -7.70
CA GLY A 50 -36.33 -43.32 -6.47
C GLY A 50 -34.85 -43.01 -6.66
N ILE A 51 -34.15 -43.81 -7.46
CA ILE A 51 -32.74 -43.57 -7.80
C ILE A 51 -32.60 -42.25 -8.55
N CYS A 52 -33.45 -41.99 -9.56
CA CYS A 52 -33.45 -40.73 -10.29
C CYS A 52 -33.71 -39.51 -9.38
N ALA A 53 -34.67 -39.62 -8.46
CA ALA A 53 -34.95 -38.56 -7.48
C ALA A 53 -33.76 -38.30 -6.54
N CYS A 54 -33.12 -39.37 -6.04
CA CYS A 54 -31.93 -39.27 -5.18
C CYS A 54 -30.74 -38.66 -5.92
N LEU A 55 -30.49 -39.05 -7.18
CA LEU A 55 -29.41 -38.50 -7.99
C LEU A 55 -29.62 -37.00 -8.26
N ASN A 56 -30.82 -36.59 -8.63
CA ASN A 56 -31.15 -35.18 -8.86
C ASN A 56 -31.01 -34.36 -7.57
N GLY A 57 -31.52 -34.87 -6.45
CA GLY A 57 -31.38 -34.18 -5.16
C GLY A 57 -29.93 -34.11 -4.67
N PHE A 58 -29.11 -35.16 -4.89
CA PHE A 58 -27.69 -35.12 -4.55
C PHE A 58 -26.92 -34.12 -5.42
N TYR A 59 -27.24 -34.04 -6.72
CA TYR A 59 -26.66 -33.05 -7.62
C TYR A 59 -26.93 -31.62 -7.13
N ARG A 60 -28.18 -31.32 -6.76
CA ARG A 60 -28.55 -30.00 -6.19
C ARG A 60 -27.84 -29.72 -4.86
N TYR A 61 -27.78 -30.71 -3.97
CA TYR A 61 -27.09 -30.57 -2.68
C TYR A 61 -25.61 -30.26 -2.87
N ARG A 62 -24.94 -31.00 -3.77
CA ARG A 62 -23.53 -30.80 -4.07
C ARG A 62 -23.28 -29.40 -4.63
N LYS A 63 -24.08 -28.94 -5.59
CA LYS A 63 -23.96 -27.59 -6.16
C LYS A 63 -24.10 -26.51 -5.08
N LYS A 64 -25.05 -26.66 -4.15
CA LYS A 64 -25.27 -25.74 -3.04
C LYS A 64 -24.07 -25.67 -2.09
N VAL A 65 -23.48 -26.81 -1.73
CA VAL A 65 -22.30 -26.84 -0.86
C VAL A 65 -21.08 -26.22 -1.54
N GLU A 66 -20.87 -26.50 -2.82
CA GLU A 66 -19.77 -25.93 -3.61
C GLU A 66 -19.88 -24.39 -3.70
N GLN A 67 -21.10 -23.86 -3.86
CA GLN A 67 -21.34 -22.41 -3.83
C GLN A 67 -21.03 -21.79 -2.46
N LEU A 68 -21.44 -22.45 -1.37
CA LEU A 68 -21.16 -21.96 -0.02
C LEU A 68 -19.65 -22.02 0.32
N GLU A 69 -18.93 -23.04 -0.16
CA GLU A 69 -17.48 -23.12 -0.01
C GLU A 69 -16.77 -22.02 -0.79
N LEU A 70 -17.22 -21.69 -2.01
CA LEU A 70 -16.69 -20.57 -2.79
C LEU A 70 -16.91 -19.23 -2.09
N ILE A 71 -18.09 -19.01 -1.51
CA ILE A 71 -18.40 -17.78 -0.74
C ILE A 71 -17.56 -17.70 0.54
N ALA A 72 -17.38 -18.82 1.25
CA ALA A 72 -16.57 -18.87 2.46
C ALA A 72 -15.06 -18.68 2.19
N ALA A 73 -14.59 -19.05 1.01
CA ALA A 73 -13.21 -18.88 0.58
C ALA A 73 -12.93 -17.51 -0.06
N ALA A 74 -13.96 -16.78 -0.49
CA ALA A 74 -13.81 -15.48 -1.11
C ALA A 74 -13.53 -14.39 -0.05
N PRO A 75 -12.54 -13.50 -0.28
CA PRO A 75 -12.29 -12.36 0.60
C PRO A 75 -13.46 -11.34 0.57
N ASP A 76 -14.21 -11.29 -0.52
CA ASP A 76 -15.37 -10.42 -0.71
C ASP A 76 -16.65 -11.22 -0.99
N ILE A 77 -17.75 -10.83 -0.33
CA ILE A 77 -19.09 -11.42 -0.54
C ILE A 77 -19.63 -10.95 -1.89
N ASN A 78 -19.27 -11.62 -2.98
CA ASN A 78 -19.82 -11.37 -4.31
C ASN A 78 -21.21 -12.00 -4.47
N LEU A 79 -22.24 -11.26 -4.01
CA LEU A 79 -23.66 -11.63 -4.10
C LEU A 79 -24.20 -11.77 -5.54
N SER A 80 -23.48 -11.22 -6.52
CA SER A 80 -23.85 -11.25 -7.94
C SER A 80 -23.75 -12.64 -8.59
N GLN A 81 -23.06 -13.59 -7.96
CA GLN A 81 -22.91 -14.96 -8.47
C GLN A 81 -23.91 -15.97 -7.85
N MET A 82 -24.85 -15.50 -7.02
CA MET A 82 -25.84 -16.40 -6.42
C MET A 82 -26.94 -16.75 -7.42
N ASP A 83 -27.21 -18.06 -7.57
CA ASP A 83 -28.35 -18.56 -8.32
C ASP A 83 -29.66 -18.02 -7.73
N SER A 84 -30.71 -17.91 -8.56
CA SER A 84 -32.04 -17.50 -8.10
C SER A 84 -32.58 -18.48 -7.04
N PRO A 85 -33.12 -17.98 -5.92
CA PRO A 85 -33.51 -18.82 -4.80
C PRO A 85 -34.70 -19.71 -5.18
N VAL A 86 -34.58 -21.01 -4.92
CA VAL A 86 -35.61 -22.01 -5.27
C VAL A 86 -36.60 -22.23 -4.12
N GLY A 87 -36.22 -21.89 -2.88
CA GLY A 87 -37.03 -22.04 -1.66
C GLY A 87 -37.08 -20.78 -0.78
N GLN A 88 -38.01 -20.74 0.19
CA GLN A 88 -38.12 -19.63 1.15
C GLN A 88 -36.90 -19.53 2.08
N ASP A 89 -36.31 -20.66 2.46
CA ASP A 89 -35.09 -20.75 3.26
C ASP A 89 -33.90 -20.10 2.53
N GLU A 90 -33.76 -20.37 1.23
CA GLU A 90 -32.72 -19.77 0.38
C GLU A 90 -32.93 -18.26 0.21
N ARG A 91 -34.19 -17.80 0.11
CA ARG A 91 -34.50 -16.37 0.09
C ARG A 91 -34.06 -15.66 1.36
N PHE A 92 -34.41 -16.19 2.53
CA PHE A 92 -34.00 -15.60 3.81
C PHE A 92 -32.48 -15.59 3.98
N GLN A 93 -31.79 -16.65 3.55
CA GLN A 93 -30.33 -16.69 3.56
C GLN A 93 -29.72 -15.59 2.67
N GLN A 94 -30.25 -15.40 1.46
CA GLN A 94 -29.82 -14.34 0.56
C GLN A 94 -30.10 -12.94 1.14
N GLU A 95 -31.28 -12.71 1.72
CA GLU A 95 -31.62 -11.43 2.36
C GLU A 95 -30.66 -11.09 3.51
N ILE A 96 -30.35 -12.06 4.38
CA ILE A 96 -29.39 -11.87 5.47
C ILE A 96 -27.99 -11.56 4.91
N MET A 97 -27.56 -12.27 3.87
CA MET A 97 -26.25 -12.01 3.23
C MET A 97 -26.19 -10.63 2.57
N GLN A 98 -27.26 -10.19 1.93
CA GLN A 98 -27.37 -8.83 1.37
C GLN A 98 -27.30 -7.78 2.47
N GLN A 99 -28.02 -7.97 3.57
CA GLN A 99 -27.97 -7.06 4.72
C GLN A 99 -26.58 -6.98 5.35
N LEU A 100 -25.90 -8.12 5.52
CA LEU A 100 -24.53 -8.16 6.04
C LEU A 100 -23.53 -7.46 5.11
N ASN A 101 -23.65 -7.68 3.80
CA ASN A 101 -22.81 -7.00 2.82
C ASN A 101 -23.07 -5.48 2.81
N GLN A 102 -24.32 -5.07 2.89
CA GLN A 102 -24.68 -3.65 2.99
C GLN A 102 -24.13 -3.02 4.27
N MET A 103 -24.29 -3.66 5.43
CA MET A 103 -23.69 -3.19 6.68
C MET A 103 -22.17 -3.08 6.60
N ARG A 104 -21.49 -4.03 5.95
CA ARG A 104 -20.03 -3.95 5.73
C ARG A 104 -19.68 -2.72 4.90
N ILE A 105 -20.35 -2.52 3.77
CA ILE A 105 -20.14 -1.38 2.87
C ILE A 105 -20.43 -0.07 3.61
N ASP A 106 -21.50 0.00 4.41
CA ASP A 106 -21.85 1.20 5.16
C ASP A 106 -20.80 1.54 6.23
N VAL A 107 -20.26 0.53 6.93
CA VAL A 107 -19.17 0.71 7.90
C VAL A 107 -17.88 1.14 7.21
N GLU A 108 -17.55 0.53 6.07
CA GLU A 108 -16.36 0.88 5.28
C GLU A 108 -16.45 2.30 4.73
N ASN A 109 -17.59 2.67 4.15
CA ASN A 109 -17.86 4.02 3.67
C ASN A 109 -17.84 5.04 4.82
N ALA A 110 -18.41 4.71 5.98
CA ALA A 110 -18.38 5.59 7.15
C ALA A 110 -16.95 5.78 7.68
N SER A 111 -16.16 4.70 7.72
CA SER A 111 -14.74 4.76 8.12
C SER A 111 -13.91 5.56 7.12
N GLN A 112 -14.12 5.37 5.83
CA GLN A 112 -13.43 6.11 4.78
C GLN A 112 -13.78 7.60 4.86
N LYS A 113 -15.07 7.94 4.95
CA LYS A 113 -15.52 9.32 5.11
C LYS A 113 -14.95 9.99 6.36
N ALA A 114 -14.91 9.28 7.50
CA ALA A 114 -14.30 9.81 8.71
C ALA A 114 -12.79 10.07 8.54
N SER A 115 -12.09 9.23 7.77
CA SER A 115 -10.68 9.44 7.44
C SER A 115 -10.49 10.64 6.51
N GLU A 116 -11.32 10.80 5.48
CA GLU A 116 -11.32 11.95 4.57
C GLU A 116 -11.59 13.26 5.32
N ASP A 117 -12.64 13.30 6.14
CA ASP A 117 -12.99 14.47 6.99
C ASP A 117 -11.82 14.85 7.93
N MET A 118 -11.13 13.84 8.50
CA MET A 118 -9.97 14.05 9.36
C MET A 118 -8.79 14.64 8.58
N THR A 119 -8.50 14.12 7.39
CA THR A 119 -7.42 14.61 6.52
C THR A 119 -7.67 16.06 6.08
N ASP A 120 -8.91 16.39 5.70
CA ASP A 120 -9.31 17.75 5.31
C ASP A 120 -9.17 18.74 6.47
N TYR A 121 -9.64 18.34 7.66
CA TYR A 121 -9.53 19.16 8.86
C TYR A 121 -8.07 19.49 9.21
N TYR A 122 -7.19 18.48 9.24
CA TYR A 122 -5.78 18.69 9.56
C TYR A 122 -5.04 19.47 8.47
N THR A 123 -5.43 19.31 7.20
CA THR A 123 -4.87 20.08 6.09
C THR A 123 -5.22 21.56 6.24
N MET A 124 -6.49 21.88 6.49
CA MET A 124 -6.94 23.25 6.76
C MET A 124 -6.21 23.85 7.96
N TRP A 125 -6.12 23.12 9.07
CA TRP A 125 -5.43 23.56 10.28
C TRP A 125 -3.95 23.89 10.01
N ALA A 126 -3.25 23.03 9.28
CA ALA A 126 -1.84 23.25 8.97
C ALA A 126 -1.63 24.46 8.04
N HIS A 127 -2.56 24.72 7.12
CA HIS A 127 -2.55 25.97 6.33
C HIS A 127 -2.77 27.20 7.20
N GLN A 128 -3.72 27.16 8.15
CA GLN A 128 -4.00 28.27 9.05
C GLN A 128 -2.82 28.58 9.99
N ILE A 129 -2.08 27.56 10.42
CA ILE A 129 -0.89 27.72 11.28
C ILE A 129 0.31 28.32 10.55
N LYS A 130 0.42 28.19 9.22
CA LYS A 130 1.51 28.83 8.45
C LYS A 130 1.48 30.34 8.53
N THR A 131 0.29 30.95 8.55
CA THR A 131 0.13 32.41 8.58
C THR A 131 0.72 33.05 9.85
N PRO A 132 0.37 32.63 11.09
CA PRO A 132 0.98 33.20 12.29
C PRO A 132 2.47 32.87 12.40
N ILE A 133 2.91 31.71 11.92
CA ILE A 133 4.35 31.37 11.84
C ILE A 133 5.09 32.37 10.94
N PHE A 134 4.53 32.70 9.77
CA PHE A 134 5.10 33.67 8.86
C PHE A 134 5.15 35.08 9.49
N ALA A 135 4.08 35.49 10.19
CA ALA A 135 4.07 36.75 10.93
C ALA A 135 5.16 36.78 12.02
N LEU A 136 5.31 35.72 12.81
CA LEU A 136 6.37 35.59 13.81
C LEU A 136 7.76 35.65 13.17
N ARG A 137 7.95 35.04 12.00
CA ARG A 137 9.21 35.08 11.26
C ARG A 137 9.58 36.52 10.90
N LEU A 138 8.64 37.29 10.37
CA LEU A 138 8.86 38.70 10.02
C LEU A 138 9.22 39.53 11.26
N LEU A 139 8.49 39.37 12.36
CA LEU A 139 8.74 40.11 13.61
C LEU A 139 10.12 39.77 14.21
N LEU A 140 10.51 38.51 14.20
CA LEU A 140 11.80 38.09 14.76
C LEU A 140 12.98 38.47 13.85
N GLN A 141 12.75 38.65 12.55
CA GLN A 141 13.75 39.08 11.58
C GLN A 141 14.15 40.55 11.71
N GLU A 142 13.40 41.40 12.41
CA GLU A 142 13.79 42.79 12.67
C GLU A 142 15.08 42.90 13.48
N SER A 143 15.30 41.97 14.42
CA SER A 143 16.50 41.88 15.27
C SER A 143 17.08 40.47 15.26
N PRO A 144 17.71 40.02 14.16
CA PRO A 144 18.07 38.62 13.96
C PRO A 144 19.16 38.12 14.91
N GLU A 145 20.10 38.99 15.31
CA GLU A 145 21.16 38.62 16.25
C GLU A 145 20.63 38.39 17.66
N GLU A 146 19.66 39.19 18.11
CA GLU A 146 19.03 39.05 19.42
C GLU A 146 18.03 37.87 19.44
N ASN A 147 17.34 37.63 18.32
CA ASN A 147 16.32 36.60 18.19
C ASN A 147 16.82 35.28 17.61
N LYS A 148 18.14 35.07 17.53
CA LYS A 148 18.74 33.89 16.87
C LYS A 148 18.19 32.55 17.36
N GLU A 149 18.06 32.38 18.68
CA GLU A 149 17.51 31.15 19.27
C GLU A 149 16.02 30.98 18.93
N LYS A 150 15.24 32.07 19.01
CA LYS A 150 13.81 32.06 18.68
C LYS A 150 13.58 31.73 17.20
N LEU A 151 14.39 32.29 16.30
CA LEU A 151 14.36 31.98 14.86
C LEU A 151 14.70 30.50 14.60
N SER A 152 15.65 29.93 15.35
CA SER A 152 15.97 28.51 15.26
C SER A 152 14.82 27.62 15.72
N GLU A 153 14.10 27.97 16.79
CA GLU A 153 12.92 27.20 17.23
C GLU A 153 11.75 27.37 16.26
N LEU A 154 11.51 28.58 15.75
CA LEU A 154 10.48 28.84 14.75
C LEU A 154 10.73 28.04 13.46
N PHE A 155 11.98 27.95 13.03
CA PHE A 155 12.36 27.11 11.88
C PHE A 155 12.02 25.63 12.12
N LYS A 156 12.25 25.09 13.34
CA LYS A 156 11.86 23.71 13.66
C LYS A 156 10.34 23.53 13.60
N ILE A 157 9.57 24.48 14.12
CA ILE A 157 8.11 24.45 14.05
C ILE A 157 7.65 24.41 12.59
N GLU A 158 8.22 25.24 11.72
CA GLU A 158 7.94 25.21 10.28
C GLU A 158 8.21 23.83 9.66
N GLN A 159 9.35 23.22 10.00
CA GLN A 159 9.69 21.89 9.51
C GLN A 159 8.70 20.82 9.98
N TYR A 160 8.18 20.94 11.21
CA TYR A 160 7.13 20.03 11.70
C TYR A 160 5.81 20.23 10.97
N VAL A 161 5.40 21.48 10.71
CA VAL A 161 4.19 21.77 9.96
C VAL A 161 4.31 21.30 8.50
N GLU A 162 5.47 21.52 7.87
CA GLU A 162 5.76 20.97 6.55
C GLU A 162 5.73 19.44 6.52
N MET A 163 6.26 18.78 7.55
CA MET A 163 6.21 17.32 7.68
C MET A 163 4.77 16.80 7.81
N VAL A 164 3.93 17.45 8.62
CA VAL A 164 2.51 17.07 8.76
C VAL A 164 1.78 17.23 7.43
N LEU A 165 1.97 18.35 6.73
CA LEU A 165 1.37 18.56 5.41
C LEU A 165 1.87 17.55 4.38
N GLY A 166 3.17 17.24 4.40
CA GLY A 166 3.73 16.20 3.54
C GLY A 166 3.11 14.84 3.81
N TYR A 167 2.91 14.49 5.09
CA TYR A 167 2.28 13.24 5.52
C TYR A 167 0.83 13.14 5.01
N LEU A 168 0.00 14.15 5.31
CA LEU A 168 -1.41 14.19 4.92
C LEU A 168 -1.58 14.09 3.40
N ARG A 169 -0.79 14.85 2.64
CA ARG A 169 -0.89 14.87 1.18
C ARG A 169 -0.34 13.62 0.50
N THR A 170 0.54 12.86 1.15
CA THR A 170 1.14 11.67 0.52
C THR A 170 0.17 10.50 0.41
N GLU A 171 -0.89 10.47 1.22
CA GLU A 171 -1.98 9.51 1.07
C GLU A 171 -2.68 9.72 -0.30
N ASP A 172 -3.02 10.96 -0.65
CA ASP A 172 -3.73 11.33 -1.89
C ASP A 172 -2.86 11.68 -3.10
N MET A 173 -1.53 11.56 -3.00
CA MET A 173 -0.59 12.04 -4.05
C MET A 173 -0.86 11.55 -5.49
N SER A 174 -1.65 10.50 -5.72
CA SER A 174 -1.88 9.94 -7.07
C SER A 174 -2.67 10.87 -8.00
N SER A 175 -3.50 11.78 -7.49
CA SER A 175 -4.35 12.64 -8.33
C SER A 175 -3.71 13.98 -8.72
N ASP A 176 -2.58 14.36 -8.11
CA ASP A 176 -2.15 15.77 -8.03
C ASP A 176 -0.66 16.01 -8.36
N LEU A 177 0.03 15.00 -8.93
CA LEU A 177 1.44 15.10 -9.32
C LEU A 177 1.61 15.95 -10.57
N LYS A 178 2.51 16.94 -10.51
CA LYS A 178 2.88 17.78 -11.66
C LYS A 178 4.29 17.44 -12.11
N LEU A 179 4.41 16.36 -12.87
CA LEU A 179 5.69 15.93 -13.45
C LEU A 179 6.10 16.92 -14.55
N SER A 180 7.32 17.44 -14.44
CA SER A 180 7.92 18.33 -15.43
C SER A 180 9.42 18.13 -15.45
N ARG A 181 10.09 18.58 -16.52
CA ARG A 181 11.55 18.54 -16.59
C ARG A 181 12.10 19.68 -15.75
N CYS A 182 12.69 19.35 -14.61
CA CYS A 182 13.17 20.31 -13.62
C CYS A 182 14.70 20.26 -13.51
N SER A 183 15.32 21.44 -13.37
CA SER A 183 16.75 21.55 -13.09
C SER A 183 17.05 21.09 -11.67
N LEU A 184 17.79 19.98 -11.55
CA LEU A 184 18.17 19.42 -10.26
C LEU A 184 19.03 20.41 -9.45
N ASP A 185 19.89 21.15 -10.14
CA ASP A 185 20.74 22.22 -9.61
C ASP A 185 19.95 23.26 -8.83
N ARG A 186 18.83 23.71 -9.42
CA ARG A 186 17.97 24.74 -8.84
C ARG A 186 17.30 24.21 -7.58
N ILE A 187 16.72 23.01 -7.64
CA ILE A 187 16.05 22.39 -6.50
C ILE A 187 17.02 22.23 -5.31
N ILE A 188 18.24 21.73 -5.58
CA ILE A 188 19.25 21.55 -4.54
C ILE A 188 19.68 22.90 -3.95
N ARG A 189 19.95 23.90 -4.80
CA ARG A 189 20.32 25.23 -4.31
C ARG A 189 19.24 25.86 -3.46
N ASP A 190 17.97 25.76 -3.84
CA ASP A 190 16.86 26.31 -3.06
C ASP A 190 16.82 25.67 -1.66
N GLN A 191 17.05 24.36 -1.56
CA GLN A 191 17.16 23.70 -0.26
C GLN A 191 18.43 24.13 0.51
N ILE A 192 19.59 24.22 -0.14
CA ILE A 192 20.83 24.70 0.51
C ILE A 192 20.62 26.09 1.12
N HIS A 193 20.03 27.03 0.37
CA HIS A 193 19.76 28.39 0.86
C HIS A 193 18.80 28.38 2.06
N LYS A 194 17.75 27.55 2.02
CA LYS A 194 16.81 27.38 3.15
C LYS A 194 17.52 26.98 4.44
N TYR A 195 18.55 26.13 4.35
CA TYR A 195 19.30 25.62 5.51
C TYR A 195 20.60 26.36 5.83
N ALA A 196 20.99 27.37 5.03
CA ALA A 196 22.28 28.05 5.14
C ALA A 196 22.57 28.59 6.56
N GLY A 197 21.56 29.16 7.23
CA GLY A 197 21.71 29.66 8.60
C GLY A 197 22.10 28.58 9.62
N ILE A 198 21.70 27.32 9.39
CA ILE A 198 22.05 26.19 10.25
C ILE A 198 23.47 25.71 10.01
N PHE A 199 23.93 25.69 8.76
CA PHE A 199 25.33 25.39 8.43
C PHE A 199 26.28 26.36 9.15
N VAL A 200 25.96 27.66 9.10
CA VAL A 200 26.75 28.71 9.76
C VAL A 200 26.70 28.58 11.28
N SER A 201 25.51 28.37 11.86
CA SER A 201 25.38 28.27 13.33
C SER A 201 26.10 27.06 13.91
N LYS A 202 26.10 25.92 13.19
CA LYS A 202 26.81 24.70 13.58
C LYS A 202 28.26 24.64 13.12
N LYS A 203 28.74 25.63 12.34
CA LYS A 203 30.09 25.65 11.74
C LYS A 203 30.40 24.39 10.92
N LEU A 204 29.42 23.90 10.16
CA LEU A 204 29.58 22.74 9.29
C LEU A 204 30.02 23.18 7.89
N THR A 205 30.94 22.44 7.27
CA THR A 205 31.36 22.69 5.89
C THR A 205 30.33 22.12 4.91
N LEU A 206 29.95 22.89 3.90
CA LEU A 206 29.16 22.40 2.78
C LEU A 206 30.02 22.37 1.53
N THR A 207 30.16 21.19 0.90
CA THR A 207 30.78 21.06 -0.43
C THR A 207 29.68 20.72 -1.42
N TYR A 208 29.43 21.64 -2.35
CA TYR A 208 28.45 21.45 -3.42
C TYR A 208 29.16 21.48 -4.77
N GLU A 209 29.11 20.36 -5.49
CA GLU A 209 29.54 20.31 -6.88
C GLU A 209 28.36 20.75 -7.76
N SER A 210 28.59 21.67 -8.70
CA SER A 210 27.50 22.18 -9.56
C SER A 210 26.97 21.05 -10.46
N ILE A 211 25.65 20.92 -10.53
CA ILE A 211 24.98 19.82 -11.23
C ILE A 211 24.19 20.39 -12.40
N SER A 212 24.46 19.99 -13.65
CA SER A 212 23.76 20.53 -14.81
C SER A 212 22.66 19.62 -15.38
N GLN A 213 22.19 18.65 -14.60
CA GLN A 213 21.23 17.64 -15.07
C GLN A 213 19.78 18.06 -14.80
N ASP A 214 18.91 17.75 -15.76
CA ASP A 214 17.47 17.89 -15.64
C ASP A 214 16.83 16.53 -15.40
N VAL A 215 15.82 16.49 -14.53
CA VAL A 215 15.09 15.27 -14.15
C VAL A 215 13.60 15.46 -14.41
N LEU A 216 12.92 14.43 -14.93
CA LEU A 216 11.45 14.39 -14.98
C LEU A 216 10.90 14.09 -13.58
N THR A 217 10.39 15.09 -12.89
CA THR A 217 9.93 14.97 -11.49
C THR A 217 8.94 16.09 -11.15
N ASP A 218 8.37 16.05 -9.95
CA ASP A 218 7.69 17.19 -9.34
C ASP A 218 8.69 18.00 -8.49
N GLU A 219 8.87 19.29 -8.81
CA GLU A 219 9.82 20.21 -8.17
C GLU A 219 9.58 20.31 -6.64
N LYS A 220 8.32 20.34 -6.22
CA LYS A 220 7.96 20.55 -4.81
C LYS A 220 8.21 19.29 -4.00
N TRP A 221 7.82 18.13 -4.53
CA TRP A 221 8.00 16.86 -3.84
C TRP A 221 9.47 16.44 -3.78
N LEU A 222 10.23 16.62 -4.87
CA LEU A 222 11.67 16.36 -4.82
C LEU A 222 12.39 17.34 -3.89
N GLY A 223 12.01 18.62 -3.92
CA GLY A 223 12.52 19.62 -2.96
C GLY A 223 12.24 19.23 -1.51
N PHE A 224 11.06 18.69 -1.21
CA PHE A 224 10.74 18.14 0.11
C PHE A 224 11.66 16.98 0.49
N VAL A 225 11.88 16.02 -0.42
CA VAL A 225 12.76 14.86 -0.17
C VAL A 225 14.19 15.32 0.14
N ILE A 226 14.76 16.19 -0.70
CA ILE A 226 16.12 16.73 -0.50
C ILE A 226 16.20 17.52 0.81
N GLY A 227 15.19 18.34 1.10
CA GLY A 227 15.10 19.09 2.36
C GLY A 227 15.08 18.19 3.60
N GLN A 228 14.34 17.07 3.56
CA GLN A 228 14.33 16.10 4.67
C GLN A 228 15.68 15.40 4.85
N ILE A 229 16.35 15.05 3.75
CA ILE A 229 17.68 14.44 3.79
C ILE A 229 18.71 15.42 4.38
N LEU A 230 18.70 16.68 3.92
CA LEU A 230 19.57 17.73 4.47
C LEU A 230 19.28 18.03 5.94
N SER A 231 18.01 18.06 6.34
CA SER A 231 17.62 18.23 7.74
C SER A 231 18.18 17.12 8.62
N ASN A 232 18.11 15.86 8.17
CA ASN A 232 18.69 14.72 8.88
C ASN A 232 20.22 14.83 8.94
N ALA A 233 20.88 15.11 7.82
CA ALA A 233 22.33 15.29 7.77
C ALA A 233 22.80 16.39 8.74
N LEU A 234 22.12 17.54 8.75
CA LEU A 234 22.40 18.65 9.66
C LEU A 234 22.10 18.31 11.11
N LYS A 235 21.06 17.51 11.38
CA LYS A 235 20.68 17.09 12.73
C LYS A 235 21.76 16.18 13.34
N TYR A 236 22.23 15.19 12.59
CA TYR A 236 23.10 14.13 13.08
C TYR A 236 24.60 14.38 12.85
N THR A 237 24.96 15.46 12.14
CA THR A 237 26.35 15.91 12.02
C THR A 237 26.68 16.95 13.08
N ARG A 238 27.65 16.62 13.96
CA ARG A 238 28.14 17.52 15.01
C ARG A 238 29.36 18.32 14.57
N THR A 239 30.27 17.68 13.85
CA THR A 239 31.53 18.25 13.33
C THR A 239 31.77 17.71 11.92
N GLY A 240 32.56 18.44 11.12
CA GLY A 240 32.83 18.10 9.73
C GLY A 240 31.87 18.80 8.77
N GLY A 241 31.26 18.05 7.86
CA GLY A 241 30.50 18.66 6.78
C GLY A 241 29.57 17.73 6.01
N ILE A 242 28.90 18.33 5.04
CA ILE A 242 27.99 17.67 4.11
C ILE A 242 28.52 17.89 2.69
N ARG A 243 28.55 16.83 1.89
CA ARG A 243 28.96 16.85 0.48
C ARG A 243 27.79 16.43 -0.39
N ILE A 244 27.58 17.16 -1.48
CA ILE A 244 26.51 16.88 -2.45
C ILE A 244 27.14 16.86 -3.84
N TYR A 245 27.01 15.72 -4.53
CA TYR A 245 27.62 15.46 -5.83
C TYR A 245 26.78 14.48 -6.66
N LEU A 246 27.05 14.41 -7.97
CA LEU A 246 26.53 13.37 -8.84
C LEU A 246 27.55 12.25 -9.02
N GLU A 247 27.11 11.02 -8.81
CA GLU A 247 27.84 9.82 -9.19
C GLU A 247 27.28 9.29 -10.52
N LYS A 248 28.15 9.19 -11.54
CA LYS A 248 27.78 8.53 -12.81
C LYS A 248 27.89 7.03 -12.63
N LYS A 249 26.79 6.30 -12.82
CA LYS A 249 26.90 4.87 -13.11
C LYS A 249 27.32 4.75 -14.57
N LEU A 250 28.57 4.35 -14.81
CA LEU A 250 28.88 3.71 -16.09
C LEU A 250 27.97 2.47 -16.18
N SER A 251 27.08 2.43 -17.15
CA SER A 251 26.45 1.17 -17.54
C SER A 251 27.57 0.26 -18.02
N LEU A 252 28.11 -0.55 -17.11
CA LEU A 252 28.75 -1.79 -17.49
C LEU A 252 27.64 -2.66 -18.07
N ASP A 253 27.78 -2.93 -19.35
CA ASP A 253 26.97 -3.88 -20.11
C ASP A 253 26.76 -5.14 -19.25
N THR A 254 25.54 -5.32 -18.73
CA THR A 254 25.11 -6.65 -18.34
C THR A 254 24.78 -7.39 -19.61
N ASP A 255 25.72 -8.24 -20.02
CA ASP A 255 25.51 -9.41 -20.85
C ASP A 255 24.23 -10.13 -20.43
N ASP A 256 23.16 -9.98 -21.21
CA ASP A 256 22.33 -11.08 -21.73
C ASP A 256 21.05 -10.53 -22.37
N VAL A 257 21.13 -10.35 -23.69
CA VAL A 257 20.17 -10.79 -24.73
C VAL A 257 20.41 -9.90 -25.94
N SER A 258 21.22 -10.43 -26.86
CA SER A 258 21.32 -9.93 -28.22
C SER A 258 19.97 -10.08 -28.92
N ILE A 259 19.28 -8.98 -29.18
CA ILE A 259 18.41 -8.86 -30.36
C ILE A 259 18.86 -7.60 -31.11
N SER A 260 19.71 -7.83 -32.09
CA SER A 260 20.09 -6.84 -33.09
C SER A 260 18.94 -6.63 -34.06
N ILE A 261 18.20 -5.52 -33.97
CA ILE A 261 17.47 -4.95 -35.11
C ILE A 261 17.46 -3.42 -35.00
N GLY A 262 18.00 -2.76 -36.04
CA GLY A 262 17.58 -1.42 -36.45
C GLY A 262 18.44 -0.27 -35.95
N ASN A 263 19.09 0.43 -36.89
CA ASN A 263 19.62 1.77 -36.70
C ASN A 263 18.51 2.70 -36.19
N ASP A 264 18.67 3.24 -35.00
CA ASP A 264 18.18 4.55 -34.61
C ASP A 264 19.12 5.08 -33.52
N ASP A 265 19.38 6.39 -33.53
CA ASP A 265 20.19 7.12 -32.56
C ASP A 265 19.62 6.99 -31.13
N CYS A 266 19.80 5.83 -30.50
CA CYS A 266 19.40 5.59 -29.13
C CYS A 266 20.39 6.26 -28.18
N ASN A 267 19.97 7.45 -27.70
CA ASN A 267 20.53 8.15 -26.54
C ASN A 267 21.04 7.13 -25.51
N LYS A 268 22.37 7.05 -25.34
CA LYS A 268 22.98 6.45 -24.14
C LYS A 268 22.48 7.26 -22.95
N VAL A 269 21.45 6.76 -22.28
CA VAL A 269 20.92 7.37 -21.07
C VAL A 269 21.97 7.18 -19.98
N GLU A 270 22.76 8.21 -19.70
CA GLU A 270 23.66 8.23 -18.56
C GLU A 270 22.81 8.16 -17.28
N ASN A 271 22.81 7.01 -16.60
CA ASN A 271 22.19 6.90 -15.28
C ASN A 271 23.08 7.63 -14.26
N PHE A 272 22.63 8.79 -13.78
CA PHE A 272 23.26 9.53 -12.70
C PHE A 272 22.54 9.30 -11.38
N THR A 273 23.30 9.32 -10.29
CA THR A 273 22.80 9.20 -8.92
C THR A 273 23.18 10.46 -8.15
N LEU A 274 22.21 11.14 -7.55
CA LEU A 274 22.51 12.21 -6.61
C LEU A 274 22.89 11.64 -5.26
N VAL A 275 24.06 12.03 -4.76
CA VAL A 275 24.56 11.58 -3.46
C VAL A 275 24.62 12.75 -2.51
N ILE A 276 23.98 12.60 -1.35
CA ILE A 276 24.10 13.51 -0.21
C ILE A 276 24.83 12.74 0.90
N GLU A 277 26.05 13.17 1.19
CA GLU A 277 26.95 12.52 2.14
C GLU A 277 27.18 13.43 3.35
N ASP A 278 27.02 12.89 4.55
CA ASP A 278 27.32 13.56 5.81
C ASP A 278 28.40 12.83 6.60
N THR A 279 29.17 13.57 7.40
CA THR A 279 30.18 13.04 8.32
C THR A 279 29.65 12.88 9.74
N GLY A 280 28.35 12.59 9.89
CA GLY A 280 27.69 12.49 11.18
C GLY A 280 27.97 11.21 11.95
N ILE A 281 27.13 10.93 12.95
CA ILE A 281 27.26 9.75 13.83
C ILE A 281 27.07 8.41 13.10
N GLY A 282 26.58 8.41 11.86
CA GLY A 282 26.24 7.21 11.11
C GLY A 282 25.05 6.44 11.69
N ILE A 283 24.72 5.32 11.06
CA ILE A 283 23.59 4.44 11.39
C ILE A 283 24.14 3.03 11.61
N ARG A 284 23.65 2.34 12.64
CA ARG A 284 24.01 0.95 12.91
C ARG A 284 23.48 0.02 11.83
N ALA A 285 24.23 -1.03 11.51
CA ALA A 285 23.83 -2.00 10.49
C ALA A 285 22.47 -2.65 10.77
N GLU A 286 22.12 -2.86 12.05
CA GLU A 286 20.83 -3.40 12.49
C GLU A 286 19.64 -2.45 12.22
N ASP A 287 19.88 -1.14 12.20
CA ASP A 287 18.84 -0.13 12.00
C ASP A 287 18.58 0.13 10.50
N ILE A 288 19.58 -0.10 9.63
CA ILE A 288 19.51 0.20 8.18
C ILE A 288 18.27 -0.37 7.48
N PRO A 289 17.86 -1.64 7.68
CA PRO A 289 16.68 -2.19 7.00
C PRO A 289 15.37 -1.50 7.40
N ARG A 290 15.37 -0.83 8.57
CA ARG A 290 14.17 -0.33 9.25
C ARG A 290 14.02 1.18 9.17
N ILE A 291 15.05 1.93 8.73
CA ILE A 291 15.03 3.40 8.70
C ILE A 291 13.91 4.00 7.82
N PHE A 292 13.36 3.21 6.91
CA PHE A 292 12.22 3.60 6.07
C PHE A 292 10.86 3.12 6.61
N GLU A 293 10.81 2.41 7.74
CA GLU A 293 9.56 2.02 8.39
C GLU A 293 8.87 3.23 9.02
N LYS A 294 7.53 3.28 8.91
CA LYS A 294 6.74 4.37 9.48
C LYS A 294 6.93 4.44 11.00
N GLY A 295 7.40 5.59 11.49
CA GLY A 295 7.55 5.85 12.93
C GLY A 295 8.78 5.20 13.55
N TYR A 296 9.66 4.60 12.75
CA TYR A 296 10.88 4.00 13.28
C TYR A 296 11.91 5.07 13.66
N THR A 297 12.39 4.97 14.89
CA THR A 297 13.49 5.78 15.41
C THR A 297 14.53 4.82 15.96
N GLY A 298 15.72 4.82 15.34
CA GLY A 298 16.86 4.01 15.80
C GLY A 298 17.24 4.35 17.24
N VAL A 299 18.18 3.62 17.81
CA VAL A 299 18.56 3.74 19.24
C VAL A 299 18.92 5.19 19.61
N ASN A 300 19.69 5.86 18.76
CA ASN A 300 20.11 7.26 18.93
C ASN A 300 18.95 8.27 18.86
N GLY A 301 17.84 7.91 18.21
CA GLY A 301 16.65 8.75 18.10
C GLY A 301 15.75 8.70 19.34
N ARG A 302 15.84 7.62 20.13
CA ARG A 302 15.06 7.43 21.38
C ARG A 302 15.59 8.28 22.52
N ASP A 303 16.91 8.43 22.62
CA ASP A 303 17.54 9.23 23.68
C ASP A 303 17.33 10.74 23.49
N ASP A 304 17.12 11.19 22.25
CA ASP A 304 17.07 12.63 21.91
C ASP A 304 15.63 13.18 21.78
N ASN A 305 14.58 12.37 21.99
CA ASN A 305 13.13 12.69 21.99
C ASN A 305 12.61 13.61 20.86
N ARG A 306 13.40 13.77 19.79
CA ARG A 306 13.22 14.74 18.68
C ARG A 306 13.08 14.06 17.34
N ALA A 307 12.97 12.73 17.30
CA ALA A 307 12.83 11.96 16.07
C ALA A 307 11.40 11.41 16.00
N THR A 308 10.66 11.74 14.94
CA THR A 308 9.31 11.20 14.70
C THR A 308 9.32 9.90 13.90
N GLY A 309 10.43 9.59 13.22
CA GLY A 309 10.52 8.44 12.30
C GLY A 309 9.66 8.59 11.04
N ILE A 310 9.15 9.80 10.74
CA ILE A 310 8.25 10.04 9.61
C ILE A 310 9.03 10.52 8.37
N GLY A 311 10.08 11.32 8.54
CA GLY A 311 10.79 11.98 7.44
C GLY A 311 11.29 11.02 6.36
N LEU A 312 12.11 10.03 6.72
CA LEU A 312 12.67 9.06 5.75
C LEU A 312 11.61 8.13 5.15
N TYR A 313 10.64 7.69 5.95
CA TYR A 313 9.48 6.94 5.45
C TYR A 313 8.75 7.72 4.35
N LEU A 314 8.48 9.00 4.61
CA LEU A 314 7.81 9.89 3.67
C LEU A 314 8.66 10.14 2.42
N SER A 315 9.96 10.40 2.59
CA SER A 315 10.90 10.53 1.48
C SER A 315 10.91 9.31 0.56
N ASN A 316 10.92 8.10 1.13
CA ASN A 316 10.89 6.86 0.36
C ASN A 316 9.54 6.67 -0.36
N LYS A 317 8.41 6.96 0.32
CA LYS A 317 7.08 6.88 -0.28
C LYS A 317 6.93 7.87 -1.45
N ILE A 318 7.42 9.10 -1.31
CA ILE A 318 7.42 10.12 -2.37
C ILE A 318 8.29 9.67 -3.55
N MET A 319 9.54 9.23 -3.29
CA MET A 319 10.45 8.80 -4.35
C MET A 319 9.85 7.65 -5.16
N ARG A 320 9.25 6.65 -4.48
CA ARG A 320 8.53 5.54 -5.15
C ARG A 320 7.35 6.02 -5.98
N LYS A 321 6.56 6.98 -5.49
CA LYS A 321 5.43 7.57 -6.25
C LYS A 321 5.89 8.38 -7.47
N LEU A 322 7.08 8.99 -7.41
CA LEU A 322 7.71 9.67 -8.54
C LEU A 322 8.42 8.71 -9.52
N GLY A 323 8.38 7.40 -9.25
CA GLY A 323 9.09 6.41 -10.07
C GLY A 323 10.60 6.39 -9.87
N HIS A 324 11.11 7.05 -8.82
CA HIS A 324 12.53 7.13 -8.49
C HIS A 324 12.89 6.19 -7.33
N ARG A 325 14.18 5.98 -7.10
CA ARG A 325 14.67 5.11 -6.02
C ARG A 325 15.50 5.90 -5.01
N LEU A 326 15.29 5.59 -3.74
CA LEU A 326 16.03 6.12 -2.60
C LEU A 326 16.66 4.96 -1.83
N TYR A 327 17.95 5.06 -1.53
CA TYR A 327 18.62 4.12 -0.63
C TYR A 327 19.75 4.80 0.13
N ILE A 328 20.22 4.14 1.19
CA ILE A 328 21.17 4.69 2.14
C ILE A 328 22.26 3.67 2.42
N THR A 329 23.49 4.13 2.48
CA THR A 329 24.60 3.37 3.08
C THR A 329 25.18 4.19 4.22
N SER A 330 25.47 3.56 5.35
CA SER A 330 26.02 4.27 6.51
C SER A 330 26.98 3.38 7.26
N THR A 331 27.90 4.00 7.99
CA THR A 331 28.76 3.30 8.94
C THR A 331 28.77 4.09 10.24
N GLU A 332 28.43 3.43 11.35
CA GLU A 332 28.44 4.04 12.68
C GLU A 332 29.81 4.70 12.97
N GLY A 333 29.76 5.95 13.41
CA GLY A 333 30.92 6.80 13.69
C GLY A 333 31.62 7.40 12.48
N LYS A 334 31.24 7.06 11.24
CA LYS A 334 31.87 7.62 10.02
C LYS A 334 30.96 8.57 9.24
N GLY A 335 29.64 8.35 9.27
CA GLY A 335 28.67 9.16 8.56
C GLY A 335 27.74 8.34 7.67
N THR A 336 26.90 9.05 6.90
CA THR A 336 25.84 8.45 6.06
C THR A 336 25.89 9.01 4.65
N LYS A 337 25.63 8.14 3.66
CA LYS A 337 25.41 8.51 2.26
C LYS A 337 23.98 8.15 1.88
N VAL A 338 23.27 9.12 1.34
CA VAL A 338 21.91 8.96 0.81
C VAL A 338 21.96 9.10 -0.70
N PHE A 339 21.42 8.12 -1.41
CA PHE A 339 21.46 8.01 -2.85
C PHE A 339 20.06 8.17 -3.43
N LEU A 340 19.90 9.13 -4.35
CA LEU A 340 18.69 9.32 -5.13
C LEU A 340 18.99 8.92 -6.58
N GLU A 341 18.41 7.81 -6.99
CA GLU A 341 18.46 7.30 -8.36
C GLU A 341 17.19 7.75 -9.10
N PHE A 342 17.37 8.49 -10.19
CA PHE A 342 16.27 8.99 -10.99
C PHE A 342 16.05 8.07 -12.20
N SER A 343 14.86 7.49 -12.30
CA SER A 343 14.46 6.71 -13.47
C SER A 343 14.22 7.65 -14.65
N VAL A 344 14.76 7.29 -15.81
CA VAL A 344 14.71 8.09 -17.05
C VAL A 344 13.70 7.50 -18.04
N GLU A 345 12.71 6.75 -17.56
CA GLU A 345 11.61 6.35 -18.42
C GLU A 345 10.84 7.61 -18.77
N ASP A 346 11.01 8.09 -20.01
CA ASP A 346 10.07 8.99 -20.65
C ASP A 346 8.70 8.30 -20.50
N LEU A 347 7.90 8.80 -19.56
CA LEU A 347 6.50 8.40 -19.39
C LEU A 347 5.79 8.76 -20.70
N SER A 348 5.83 7.84 -21.67
CA SER A 348 4.99 7.89 -22.86
C SER A 348 3.57 7.69 -22.36
N MET A 349 2.91 8.80 -22.00
CA MET A 349 1.47 8.80 -21.77
C MET A 349 0.79 8.35 -23.06
N TYR A 350 0.14 7.19 -23.01
CA TYR A 350 -0.82 6.75 -24.01
C TYR A 350 -2.16 7.48 -23.84
#